data_AF-B9XE38-F1
#
_entry.id   AF-B9XE38-F1
#
_cell.length_a   1.000
_cell.length_b   1.000
_cell.length_c   1.000
_cell.angle_alpha   90.00
_cell.angle_beta   90.00
_cell.angle_gamma   90.00
#
_symmetry.space_group_name_H-M   'P 1'
#
loop_
_entity.id
_entity.type
_entity.pdbx_description
1 polymer ?
#
loop_
_entity_poly.entity_id
_entity_poly.type
_entity_poly.pdbx_seq_one_letter_code
_entity_poly.pdbx_strand_id
1 'polypeptide(L)'
;MIFGHFFVPFLTLLRIDVKLKLTVMIPLFIWAWMMHFADMSFNIMPALHPNNFHLSWMDLSSMAFIGGFLGLIFVKNLYKYPIVPQQDPRFAESQDIMVPADEYVEAATARGINHKSGGHK
;
A
#
# COMPACT_ATOMS: atom_id res chain seq x y z
N MET A 1 5.12 20.03 -9.88
CA MET A 1 4.41 19.06 -9.02
C MET A 1 2.96 18.87 -9.40
N ILE A 2 2.12 19.91 -9.43
CA ILE A 2 0.68 19.78 -9.68
C ILE A 2 0.33 18.97 -10.95
N PHE A 3 0.88 19.30 -12.12
CA PHE A 3 0.53 18.58 -13.36
C PHE A 3 1.01 17.13 -13.40
N GLY A 4 2.25 16.85 -12.99
CA GLY A 4 2.80 15.49 -13.02
C GLY A 4 2.31 14.60 -11.87
N HIS A 5 2.24 15.13 -10.65
CA HIS A 5 1.93 14.35 -9.44
C HIS A 5 0.42 14.20 -9.24
N PHE A 6 -0.38 15.20 -9.63
CA PHE A 6 -1.82 15.18 -9.40
C PHE A 6 -2.60 14.89 -10.69
N PHE A 7 -2.47 15.72 -11.73
CA PHE A 7 -3.31 15.58 -12.93
C PHE A 7 -3.10 14.26 -13.68
N VAL A 8 -1.85 13.83 -13.90
CA VAL A 8 -1.56 12.59 -14.65
C VAL A 8 -2.15 11.35 -13.93
N PRO A 9 -1.86 11.08 -12.64
CA PRO A 9 -2.49 9.96 -11.96
C PRO A 9 -4.01 10.10 -11.82
N PHE A 10 -4.51 11.30 -11.52
CA PHE A 10 -5.94 11.54 -11.34
C PHE A 10 -6.74 11.24 -12.60
N LEU A 11 -6.35 11.82 -13.74
CA LEU A 11 -7.05 11.63 -15.00
C LEU A 11 -6.94 10.18 -15.51
N THR A 12 -5.78 9.54 -15.28
CA THR A 12 -5.57 8.14 -15.66
C THR A 12 -6.42 7.19 -14.83
N LEU A 13 -6.56 7.44 -13.52
CA LEU A 13 -7.33 6.59 -12.60
C LEU A 13 -8.83 6.93 -12.53
N LEU A 14 -9.29 7.99 -13.21
CA LEU A 14 -10.71 8.36 -13.25
C LEU A 14 -11.58 7.26 -13.87
N ARG A 15 -11.03 6.51 -14.84
CA ARG A 15 -11.74 5.38 -15.47
C ARG A 15 -11.55 4.10 -14.66
N ILE A 16 -12.65 3.50 -14.21
CA ILE A 16 -12.64 2.25 -13.44
C ILE A 16 -11.95 1.10 -14.18
N ASP A 17 -12.16 0.99 -15.49
CA ASP A 17 -11.54 -0.06 -16.32
C ASP A 17 -10.01 0.04 -16.37
N VAL A 18 -9.48 1.26 -16.24
CA VAL A 18 -8.03 1.50 -16.24
C VAL A 18 -7.44 1.20 -14.87
N LYS A 19 -8.17 1.55 -13.81
CA LYS A 19 -7.79 1.26 -12.42
C LYS A 19 -7.64 -0.24 -12.14
N LEU A 20 -8.40 -1.10 -12.83
CA LEU A 20 -8.33 -2.56 -12.66
C LEU A 20 -7.27 -3.23 -13.54
N LYS A 21 -6.65 -2.50 -14.49
CA LYS A 21 -5.66 -3.06 -15.43
C LYS A 21 -4.24 -2.89 -14.90
N LEU A 22 -3.59 -4.00 -14.57
CA LEU A 22 -2.18 -4.03 -14.14
C LEU A 22 -1.23 -3.38 -15.15
N THR A 23 -1.49 -3.51 -16.46
CA THR A 23 -0.68 -2.91 -17.53
C THR A 23 -0.60 -1.39 -17.44
N VAL A 24 -1.62 -0.72 -16.85
CA VAL A 24 -1.61 0.72 -16.62
C VAL A 24 -1.18 1.06 -15.19
N MET A 25 -1.56 0.24 -14.21
CA MET A 25 -1.20 0.44 -12.81
C MET A 25 0.32 0.42 -12.56
N ILE A 26 1.05 -0.51 -13.19
CA ILE A 26 2.51 -0.63 -13.01
C ILE A 26 3.25 0.64 -13.48
N PRO A 27 3.10 1.11 -14.73
CA PRO A 27 3.77 2.34 -15.15
C PRO A 27 3.31 3.56 -14.35
N LEU A 28 2.04 3.60 -13.93
CA LEU A 28 1.55 4.68 -13.09
C LEU A 28 2.17 4.66 -11.68
N PHE A 29 2.40 3.48 -11.11
CA PHE A 29 3.10 3.34 -9.84
C PHE A 29 4.54 3.86 -9.94
N ILE A 30 5.27 3.46 -10.98
CA ILE A 30 6.64 3.95 -11.24
C ILE A 30 6.63 5.49 -11.40
N TRP A 31 5.66 6.02 -12.15
CA TRP A 31 5.48 7.45 -12.33
C TRP A 31 5.20 8.18 -11.01
N ALA A 32 4.30 7.66 -10.18
CA ALA A 32 3.98 8.23 -8.88
C ALA A 32 5.21 8.25 -7.96
N TRP A 33 6.01 7.17 -7.97
CA TRP A 33 7.26 7.09 -7.22
C TRP A 33 8.28 8.14 -7.70
N MET A 34 8.44 8.30 -9.02
CA MET A 34 9.33 9.30 -9.60
C MET A 34 8.88 10.73 -9.25
N MET A 35 7.58 11.01 -9.33
CA MET A 35 7.02 12.31 -8.96
C MET A 35 7.17 12.59 -7.46
N HIS A 36 7.03 11.58 -6.61
CA HIS A 36 7.23 11.70 -5.17
C HIS A 36 8.69 12.02 -4.82
N PHE A 37 9.64 11.35 -5.48
CA PHE A 37 11.06 11.68 -5.35
C PHE A 37 11.31 13.15 -5.72
N ALA A 38 10.79 13.58 -6.87
CA ALA A 38 10.94 14.96 -7.30
C ALA A 38 10.31 15.95 -6.31
N ASP A 39 9.13 15.66 -5.74
CA ASP A 39 8.45 16.51 -4.75
C ASP A 39 9.30 16.69 -3.48
N MET A 40 9.85 15.59 -2.95
CA MET A 40 10.80 15.65 -1.84
C MET A 40 12.06 16.43 -2.19
N SER A 41 12.66 16.21 -3.36
CA SER A 41 13.86 16.95 -3.79
C SER A 41 13.59 18.45 -3.88
N PHE A 42 12.44 18.86 -4.41
CA PHE A 42 12.06 20.28 -4.48
C PHE A 42 11.87 20.92 -3.10
N ASN A 43 11.35 20.16 -2.12
CA ASN A 43 11.16 20.67 -0.76
C ASN A 43 12.48 20.71 0.05
N ILE A 44 13.36 19.74 -0.13
CA ILE A 44 14.59 19.58 0.68
C ILE A 44 15.76 20.40 0.10
N MET A 45 15.95 20.38 -1.21
CA MET A 45 17.12 20.98 -1.86
C MET A 45 17.32 22.49 -1.60
N PRO A 46 16.30 23.37 -1.61
CA PRO A 46 16.53 24.79 -1.34
C PRO A 46 17.04 25.07 0.08
N ALA A 47 16.80 24.15 1.04
CA ALA A 47 17.37 24.26 2.39
C ALA A 47 18.87 23.95 2.42
N LEU A 48 19.38 23.07 1.55
CA LEU A 48 20.80 22.73 1.47
C LEU A 48 21.58 23.65 0.53
N HIS A 49 21.01 23.99 -0.63
CA HIS A 49 21.67 24.77 -1.67
C HIS A 49 20.74 25.89 -2.16
N PRO A 50 20.76 27.06 -1.51
CA PRO A 50 19.83 28.15 -1.82
C PRO A 50 19.99 28.73 -3.22
N ASN A 51 21.21 28.67 -3.77
CA ASN A 51 21.58 29.38 -5.00
C ASN A 51 21.62 28.50 -6.25
N ASN A 52 21.66 27.17 -6.10
CA ASN A 52 21.80 26.24 -7.22
C ASN A 52 20.99 24.96 -6.98
N PHE A 53 20.25 24.53 -7.99
CA PHE A 53 19.64 23.20 -8.01
C PHE A 53 20.69 22.17 -8.45
N HIS A 54 21.09 21.27 -7.55
CA HIS A 54 22.13 20.27 -7.82
C HIS A 54 21.68 18.87 -7.45
N LEU A 55 21.11 18.15 -8.41
CA LEU A 55 20.76 16.74 -8.22
C LEU A 55 22.02 15.87 -8.37
N SER A 56 22.40 15.18 -7.31
CA SER A 56 23.58 14.32 -7.28
C SER A 56 23.21 12.85 -7.50
N TRP A 57 24.13 12.08 -8.04
CA TRP A 57 24.01 10.61 -8.07
C TRP A 57 23.89 10.01 -6.65
N MET A 58 24.37 10.73 -5.63
CA MET A 58 24.24 10.36 -4.22
C MET A 58 22.78 10.37 -3.74
N ASP A 59 21.92 11.20 -4.31
CA ASP A 59 20.50 11.27 -3.94
C ASP A 59 19.76 10.00 -4.39
N LEU A 60 20.11 9.51 -5.58
CA LEU A 60 19.56 8.26 -6.11
C LEU A 60 20.14 7.04 -5.39
N SER A 61 21.45 7.04 -5.08
CA SER A 61 22.09 5.90 -4.41
C SER A 61 21.61 5.77 -2.97
N SER A 62 21.41 6.86 -2.24
CA SER A 62 20.86 6.85 -0.89
C SER A 62 19.42 6.34 -0.85
N MET A 63 18.58 6.77 -1.80
CA MET A 63 17.23 6.25 -1.96
C MET A 63 17.22 4.75 -2.28
N ALA A 64 18.07 4.32 -3.23
CA ALA A 64 18.18 2.90 -3.58
C ALA A 64 18.70 2.05 -2.42
N PHE A 65 19.64 2.58 -1.62
CA PHE A 65 20.18 1.90 -0.45
C PHE A 65 19.11 1.72 0.63
N ILE A 66 18.40 2.79 1.01
CA ILE A 66 17.36 2.74 2.04
C ILE A 66 16.17 1.89 1.57
N GLY A 67 15.68 2.14 0.36
CA GLY A 67 14.57 1.41 -0.24
C GLY A 67 14.90 -0.06 -0.44
N GLY A 68 16.11 -0.38 -0.91
CA GLY A 68 16.59 -1.75 -1.06
C GLY A 68 16.76 -2.45 0.28
N PHE A 69 17.36 -1.81 1.26
CA PHE A 69 17.55 -2.38 2.60
C PHE A 69 16.21 -2.69 3.30
N LEU A 70 15.27 -1.73 3.27
CA LEU A 70 13.91 -1.94 3.79
C LEU A 70 13.17 -3.01 3.00
N GLY A 71 13.30 -3.01 1.66
CA GLY A 71 12.72 -4.02 0.78
C GLY A 71 13.22 -5.43 1.09
N LEU A 72 14.52 -5.59 1.34
CA LEU A 72 15.11 -6.87 1.73
C LEU A 72 14.57 -7.37 3.07
N ILE A 73 14.47 -6.49 4.08
CA ILE A 73 13.88 -6.83 5.38
C ILE A 73 12.40 -7.21 5.21
N PHE A 74 11.65 -6.44 4.41
CA PHE A 74 10.24 -6.70 4.12
C PHE A 74 10.06 -8.08 3.47
N VAL A 75 10.82 -8.38 2.41
CA VAL A 75 10.75 -9.67 1.71
C VAL A 75 11.15 -10.82 2.64
N LYS A 76 12.19 -10.65 3.45
CA LYS A 76 12.60 -11.65 4.44
C LYS A 76 11.49 -11.92 5.46
N ASN A 77 10.81 -10.88 5.94
CA ASN A 77 9.68 -11.04 6.86
C ASN A 77 8.46 -11.65 6.16
N LEU A 78 8.21 -11.31 4.89
CA LEU A 78 7.12 -11.85 4.10
C LEU A 78 7.25 -13.37 3.89
N TYR A 79 8.47 -13.87 3.70
CA TYR A 79 8.70 -15.33 3.61
C TYR A 79 8.73 -16.04 4.97
N LYS A 80 8.95 -15.31 6.06
CA LYS A 80 9.02 -15.90 7.41
C LYS A 80 7.64 -16.22 7.98
N TYR A 81 6.60 -15.50 7.57
CA TYR A 81 5.24 -15.62 8.10
C TYR A 81 4.24 -15.96 6.99
N PRO A 82 3.08 -16.55 7.32
CA PRO A 82 2.02 -16.77 6.34
C PRO A 82 1.57 -15.45 5.69
N ILE A 83 1.51 -15.41 4.35
CA ILE A 83 1.15 -14.20 3.57
C ILE A 83 -0.32 -13.81 3.81
N VAL A 84 -1.18 -14.80 3.99
CA VAL A 84 -2.61 -14.61 4.22
C VAL A 84 -2.97 -14.95 5.67
N PRO A 85 -3.90 -14.20 6.28
CA PRO A 85 -4.28 -14.42 7.68
C PRO A 85 -5.02 -15.75 7.82
N GLN A 86 -4.36 -16.75 8.41
CA GLN A 86 -4.92 -18.10 8.58
C GLN A 86 -6.07 -18.19 9.58
N GLN A 87 -6.18 -17.21 10.49
CA GLN A 87 -7.10 -17.25 11.63
C GLN A 87 -8.20 -16.19 11.55
N ASP A 88 -8.27 -15.41 10.47
CA ASP A 88 -9.30 -14.38 10.28
C ASP A 88 -10.49 -14.96 9.49
N PRO A 89 -11.70 -15.05 10.09
CA PRO A 89 -12.87 -15.59 9.39
C PRO A 89 -13.28 -14.77 8.15
N ARG A 90 -12.96 -13.47 8.12
CA ARG A 90 -13.27 -12.58 6.98
C ARG A 90 -12.40 -12.88 5.76
N PHE A 91 -11.31 -13.64 5.94
CA PHE A 91 -10.54 -14.13 4.80
C PHE A 91 -11.36 -15.09 3.94
N ALA A 92 -12.21 -15.93 4.53
CA ALA A 92 -13.07 -16.85 3.77
C ALA A 92 -14.10 -16.09 2.91
N GLU A 93 -14.69 -15.00 3.42
CA GLU A 93 -15.57 -14.11 2.65
C GLU A 93 -14.87 -13.55 1.41
N SER A 94 -13.58 -13.17 1.55
CA SER A 94 -12.79 -12.62 0.44
C SER A 94 -12.45 -13.66 -0.64
N GLN A 95 -12.54 -14.94 -0.31
CA GLN A 95 -12.35 -16.06 -1.24
C GLN A 95 -13.67 -16.56 -1.84
N ASP A 96 -14.77 -15.84 -1.62
CA ASP A 96 -16.14 -16.22 -2.03
C ASP A 96 -16.61 -17.55 -1.40
N ILE A 97 -16.00 -17.93 -0.28
CA ILE A 97 -16.44 -19.04 0.56
C ILE A 97 -17.44 -18.46 1.55
N MET A 98 -18.73 -18.66 1.29
CA MET A 98 -19.79 -18.26 2.22
C MET A 98 -19.69 -19.11 3.49
N VAL A 99 -19.15 -18.52 4.55
CA VAL A 99 -19.23 -19.08 5.89
C VAL A 99 -20.49 -18.50 6.54
N PRO A 100 -21.41 -19.33 7.04
CA PRO A 100 -22.68 -18.85 7.58
C PRO A 100 -22.47 -18.03 8.87
N ALA A 101 -23.37 -17.08 9.13
CA ALA A 101 -23.15 -16.02 10.12
C ALA A 101 -23.06 -16.52 11.57
N ASP A 102 -23.69 -17.64 11.86
CA ASP A 102 -23.64 -18.37 13.13
C ASP A 102 -22.24 -18.90 13.43
N GLU A 103 -21.52 -19.38 12.41
CA GLU A 103 -20.15 -19.89 12.54
C GLU A 103 -19.15 -18.76 12.88
N TYR A 104 -19.37 -17.53 12.40
CA TYR A 104 -18.57 -16.37 12.80
C TYR A 104 -18.77 -16.00 14.28
N VAL A 105 -20.03 -16.04 14.75
CA VAL A 105 -20.37 -15.74 16.15
C VAL A 105 -19.80 -16.82 17.06
N GLU A 106 -19.85 -18.08 16.67
CA GLU A 106 -19.25 -19.19 17.41
C GLU A 106 -17.72 -19.07 17.47
N ALA A 107 -17.06 -18.78 16.33
CA ALA A 107 -15.61 -18.55 16.29
C ALA A 107 -15.16 -17.34 17.12
N ALA A 108 -15.97 -16.27 17.17
CA ALA A 108 -15.71 -15.09 18.00
C ALA A 108 -15.96 -15.37 19.50
N THR A 109 -16.99 -16.15 19.83
CA THR A 109 -17.38 -16.49 21.21
C THR A 109 -16.42 -17.51 21.83
N ALA A 110 -15.98 -18.52 21.06
CA ALA A 110 -14.95 -19.49 21.45
C ALA A 110 -13.59 -18.84 21.75
N ARG A 111 -13.33 -17.65 21.21
CA ARG A 111 -12.12 -16.84 21.44
C ARG A 111 -12.25 -15.84 22.61
N GLY A 112 -13.30 -15.95 23.42
CA GLY A 112 -13.45 -15.17 24.67
C GLY A 112 -14.14 -13.82 24.51
N ILE A 113 -14.67 -13.50 23.32
CA ILE A 113 -15.50 -12.30 23.12
C ILE A 113 -16.93 -12.68 23.52
N ASN A 114 -17.34 -12.27 24.72
CA ASN A 114 -18.66 -12.61 25.27
C ASN A 114 -19.76 -11.91 24.45
N HIS A 115 -20.34 -12.61 23.47
CA HIS A 115 -21.49 -12.11 22.71
C HIS A 115 -22.74 -12.21 23.59
N LYS A 116 -23.12 -11.11 24.26
CA LYS A 116 -24.46 -10.99 24.84
C LYS A 116 -25.46 -10.96 23.69
N SER A 117 -26.02 -12.12 23.37
CA SER A 117 -27.12 -12.28 22.43
C SER A 117 -28.31 -11.45 22.92
N GLY A 118 -28.52 -10.30 22.29
CA GLY A 118 -29.71 -9.49 22.45
C GLY A 118 -30.87 -10.19 21.74
N GLY A 119 -31.75 -10.78 22.53
CA GLY A 119 -32.92 -11.47 22.01
C GLY A 119 -33.87 -10.53 21.28
N HIS A 120 -34.39 -11.00 20.15
CA HIS A 120 -35.68 -10.57 19.65
C HIS A 120 -36.62 -11.76 19.54
N LYS A 121 -37.75 -11.60 20.23
CA LYS A 121 -38.96 -12.41 20.16
C LYS A 121 -39.66 -12.21 18.82
#